data_AF-A0A2V9W6Y4-F1
#
_entry.id   AF-A0A2V9W6Y4-F1
#
_cell.length_a   1.000
_cell.length_b   1.000
_cell.length_c   1.000
_cell.angle_alpha   90.00
_cell.angle_beta   90.00
_cell.angle_gamma   90.00
#
_symmetry.space_group_name_H-M   'P 1'
#
loop_
_entity.id
_entity.type
_entity.pdbx_description
1 polymer ?
#
loop_
_entity_poly.entity_id
_entity_poly.type
_entity_poly.pdbx_seq_one_letter_code
_entity_poly.pdbx_strand_id
1 'polypeptide(L)'
;MQGDVSTQRGDTGDWAAAALNQPLVVGDRISTGDNSRAELQLDHANVLRLGNNSQVKIATVERVQYQRAQIQVQIGQGLPTTRSSRIPRPKSRSTHLMRPSGRPPRMASTASR
;
A
#
# COMPACT_ATOMS: atom_id res chain seq x y z
N MET A 1 18.37 4.94 -8.22
CA MET A 1 19.24 3.77 -7.95
C MET A 1 20.68 4.16 -8.19
N GLN A 2 21.63 3.53 -7.52
CA GLN A 2 23.05 3.85 -7.58
C GLN A 2 23.88 2.58 -7.37
N GLY A 3 24.98 2.45 -8.11
CA GLY A 3 25.84 1.26 -8.09
C GLY A 3 25.24 0.05 -8.78
N ASP A 4 25.75 -1.13 -8.40
CA ASP A 4 25.35 -2.42 -8.94
C ASP A 4 24.06 -2.89 -8.27
N VAL A 5 22.96 -2.76 -9.01
CA VAL A 5 21.65 -3.24 -8.60
C VAL A 5 21.16 -4.21 -9.66
N SER A 6 20.81 -5.42 -9.24
CA SER A 6 20.26 -6.45 -10.11
C SER A 6 18.87 -6.87 -9.66
N THR A 7 18.08 -7.32 -10.62
CA THR A 7 16.74 -7.87 -10.39
C THR A 7 16.66 -9.24 -11.04
N GLN A 8 16.18 -10.22 -10.29
CA GLN A 8 15.79 -11.53 -10.80
C GLN A 8 14.29 -11.53 -10.98
N ARG A 9 13.82 -11.87 -12.16
CA ARG A 9 12.39 -11.98 -12.41
C ARG A 9 11.83 -13.28 -11.85
N GLY A 10 10.65 -13.23 -11.25
CA GLY A 10 10.01 -14.40 -10.64
C GLY A 10 9.59 -15.49 -11.64
N ASP A 11 9.37 -15.11 -12.91
CA ASP A 11 8.92 -15.99 -14.00
C ASP A 11 10.07 -16.64 -14.77
N THR A 12 11.15 -15.89 -15.08
CA THR A 12 12.30 -16.43 -15.82
C THR A 12 13.41 -16.96 -14.91
N GLY A 13 13.57 -16.39 -13.72
CA GLY A 13 14.69 -16.71 -12.83
C GLY A 13 16.04 -16.15 -13.29
N ASP A 14 16.08 -15.33 -14.34
CA ASP A 14 17.33 -14.72 -14.80
C ASP A 14 17.62 -13.42 -14.05
N TRP A 15 18.88 -13.24 -13.63
CA TRP A 15 19.36 -11.98 -13.08
C TRP A 15 19.76 -11.04 -14.20
N ALA A 16 19.26 -9.81 -14.12
CA ALA A 16 19.64 -8.73 -15.02
C ALA A 16 19.92 -7.44 -14.22
N ALA A 17 20.59 -6.48 -14.85
CA ALA A 17 20.69 -5.14 -14.30
C ALA A 17 19.29 -4.57 -14.03
N ALA A 18 19.09 -3.96 -12.87
CA ALA A 18 17.82 -3.37 -12.52
C ALA A 18 17.52 -2.18 -13.43
N ALA A 19 16.28 -2.09 -13.92
CA ALA A 19 15.81 -0.96 -14.69
C ALA A 19 14.91 -0.05 -13.82
N LEU A 20 15.02 1.26 -14.04
CA LEU A 20 14.20 2.25 -13.33
C LEU A 20 12.73 2.11 -13.69
N ASN A 21 11.87 2.37 -12.72
CA ASN A 21 10.41 2.40 -12.87
C ASN A 21 9.82 1.12 -13.48
N GLN A 22 10.51 -0.01 -13.30
CA GLN A 22 9.95 -1.31 -13.64
C GLN A 22 8.91 -1.72 -12.58
N PRO A 23 7.74 -2.26 -13.01
CA PRO A 23 6.78 -2.83 -12.08
C PRO A 23 7.39 -3.96 -11.27
N LEU A 24 7.19 -3.92 -9.94
CA LEU A 24 7.52 -5.02 -9.04
C LEU A 24 6.40 -6.06 -9.07
N VAL A 25 6.77 -7.32 -9.27
CA VAL A 25 5.83 -8.44 -9.33
C VAL A 25 6.18 -9.46 -8.27
N VAL A 26 5.18 -10.24 -7.86
CA VAL A 26 5.38 -11.37 -6.95
C VAL A 26 6.45 -12.30 -7.52
N GLY A 27 7.41 -12.68 -6.67
CA GLY A 27 8.53 -13.54 -7.03
C GLY A 27 9.81 -12.80 -7.38
N ASP A 28 9.74 -11.51 -7.71
CA ASP A 28 10.94 -10.73 -8.04
C ASP A 28 11.93 -10.70 -6.87
N ARG A 29 13.21 -10.80 -7.19
CA ARG A 29 14.31 -10.60 -6.22
C ARG A 29 15.13 -9.39 -6.61
N ILE A 30 15.55 -8.61 -5.64
CA ILE A 30 16.40 -7.44 -5.84
C ILE A 30 17.67 -7.65 -5.03
N SER A 31 18.82 -7.39 -5.64
CA SER A 31 20.13 -7.43 -4.98
C SER A 31 20.87 -6.12 -5.20
N THR A 32 21.54 -5.63 -4.17
CA THR A 32 22.48 -4.50 -4.23
C THR A 32 23.89 -5.01 -3.92
N GLY A 33 24.88 -4.54 -4.68
CA GLY A 33 26.30 -4.81 -4.43
C GLY A 33 26.94 -3.87 -3.42
N ASP A 34 28.27 -3.84 -3.42
CA ASP A 34 29.04 -2.92 -2.61
C ASP A 34 28.78 -1.47 -3.03
N ASN A 35 28.74 -0.55 -2.05
CA ASN A 35 28.49 0.89 -2.27
C ASN A 35 27.24 1.20 -3.12
N SER A 36 26.25 0.30 -3.11
CA SER A 36 25.08 0.34 -3.97
C SER A 36 23.81 0.63 -3.18
N ARG A 37 22.85 1.31 -3.83
CA ARG A 37 21.59 1.73 -3.22
C ARG A 37 20.43 1.62 -4.19
N ALA A 38 19.33 1.04 -3.71
CA ALA A 38 18.07 0.97 -4.45
C ALA A 38 16.91 1.55 -3.65
N GLU A 39 15.94 2.13 -4.35
CA GLU A 39 14.68 2.58 -3.78
C GLU A 39 13.55 1.89 -4.52
N LEU A 40 12.75 1.13 -3.77
CA LEU A 40 11.59 0.43 -4.27
C LEU A 40 10.35 1.19 -3.81
N GLN A 41 9.58 1.68 -4.77
CA GLN A 41 8.27 2.27 -4.50
C GLN A 41 7.28 1.12 -4.33
N LEU A 42 6.74 0.96 -3.12
CA LEU A 42 5.81 -0.13 -2.82
C LEU A 42 4.37 0.29 -3.11
N ASP A 43 4.03 1.53 -2.76
CA ASP A 43 2.82 2.22 -3.17
C ASP A 43 3.08 3.74 -3.17
N HIS A 44 2.05 4.55 -3.36
CA HIS A 44 2.15 6.01 -3.40
C HIS A 44 2.65 6.65 -2.08
N ALA A 45 2.63 5.92 -0.97
CA ALA A 45 2.98 6.44 0.36
C ALA A 45 4.18 5.73 1.00
N ASN A 46 4.61 4.59 0.45
CA ASN A 46 5.58 3.69 1.06
C ASN A 46 6.76 3.44 0.13
N VAL A 47 7.97 3.67 0.66
CA VAL A 47 9.23 3.39 -0.03
C VAL A 47 10.10 2.48 0.83
N LEU A 48 10.64 1.43 0.22
CA LEU A 48 11.70 0.60 0.80
C LEU A 48 13.05 1.03 0.22
N ARG A 49 14.03 1.30 1.08
CA ARG A 49 15.40 1.62 0.68
C ARG A 49 16.31 0.46 1.04
N LEU A 50 17.07 -0.01 0.06
CA LEU A 50 18.09 -1.03 0.22
C LEU A 50 19.46 -0.34 0.26
N GLY A 51 20.26 -0.67 1.28
CA GLY A 51 21.66 -0.26 1.36
C GLY A 51 22.58 -1.26 0.66
N ASN A 52 23.88 -1.17 0.93
CA ASN A 52 24.87 -2.09 0.38
C ASN A 52 24.55 -3.55 0.73
N ASN A 53 24.94 -4.47 -0.14
CA ASN A 53 24.92 -5.93 0.12
C ASN A 53 23.58 -6.45 0.67
N SER A 54 22.49 -5.93 0.11
CA SER A 54 21.13 -6.27 0.53
C SER A 54 20.48 -7.16 -0.52
N GLN A 55 19.71 -8.15 -0.05
CA GLN A 55 18.88 -8.98 -0.93
C GLN A 55 17.48 -9.09 -0.37
N VAL A 56 16.49 -8.82 -1.22
CA VAL A 56 15.08 -8.94 -0.87
C VAL A 56 14.30 -9.70 -1.93
N LYS A 57 13.19 -10.32 -1.51
CA LYS A 57 12.21 -10.96 -2.39
C LYS A 57 10.84 -10.31 -2.19
N ILE A 58 10.14 -10.03 -3.28
CA ILE A 58 8.74 -9.63 -3.27
C ILE A 58 7.89 -10.90 -3.10
N ALA A 59 7.33 -11.08 -1.91
CA ALA A 59 6.57 -12.27 -1.55
C ALA A 59 5.10 -12.18 -1.96
N THR A 60 4.51 -10.99 -1.82
CA THR A 60 3.09 -10.75 -2.07
C THR A 60 2.91 -9.33 -2.59
N VAL A 61 2.03 -9.15 -3.57
CA VAL A 61 1.56 -7.84 -4.06
C VAL A 61 0.04 -7.93 -4.18
N GLU A 62 -0.67 -7.35 -3.22
CA GLU A 62 -2.13 -7.39 -3.15
C GLU A 62 -2.72 -5.98 -3.25
N ARG A 63 -3.68 -5.80 -4.17
CA ARG A 63 -4.46 -4.55 -4.26
C ARG A 63 -5.56 -4.58 -3.21
N VAL A 64 -5.51 -3.66 -2.24
CA VAL A 64 -6.47 -3.67 -1.11
C VAL A 64 -7.61 -2.67 -1.34
N GLN A 65 -7.29 -1.39 -1.58
CA GLN A 65 -8.30 -0.36 -1.85
C GLN A 65 -7.66 0.94 -2.39
N TYR A 66 -8.34 1.66 -3.29
CA TYR A 66 -7.96 3.00 -3.78
C TYR A 66 -6.44 3.21 -3.99
N GLN A 67 -5.87 2.59 -5.02
CA GLN A 67 -4.43 2.72 -5.36
C GLN A 67 -3.44 2.37 -4.21
N ARG A 68 -3.90 1.63 -3.20
CA ARG A 68 -3.04 1.05 -2.16
C ARG A 68 -2.74 -0.40 -2.47
N ALA A 69 -1.47 -0.74 -2.34
CA ALA A 69 -0.99 -2.11 -2.39
C ALA A 69 -0.51 -2.53 -0.99
N GLN A 70 -0.84 -3.76 -0.60
CA GLN A 70 -0.11 -4.45 0.45
C GLN A 70 1.00 -5.24 -0.22
N ILE A 71 2.24 -4.86 0.06
CA ILE A 71 3.42 -5.56 -0.44
C ILE A 71 4.13 -6.19 0.74
N GLN A 72 4.33 -7.50 0.67
CA GLN A 72 5.16 -8.23 1.61
C GLN A 72 6.54 -8.43 1.01
N VAL A 73 7.57 -8.04 1.76
CA VAL A 73 8.96 -8.16 1.36
C VAL A 73 9.67 -9.08 2.33
N GLN A 74 10.33 -10.11 1.80
CA GLN A 74 11.20 -11.01 2.55
C GLN A 74 12.64 -10.52 2.42
N ILE A 75 13.35 -10.46 3.55
CA ILE A 75 14.74 -10.02 3.61
C ILE A 75 15.60 -11.27 3.67
N GLY A 76 16.48 -11.44 2.68
CA GLY A 76 17.49 -12.51 2.68
C GLY A 76 18.73 -12.07 3.45
N GLN A 77 19.19 -10.85 3.19
CA GLN A 77 20.37 -10.25 3.84
C GLN A 77 20.33 -8.72 3.76
N GLY A 78 21.13 -8.07 4.61
CA GLY A 78 21.18 -6.62 4.74
C GLY A 78 20.09 -6.05 5.66
N LEU A 79 20.18 -4.76 5.95
CA LEU A 79 19.18 -4.02 6.73
C LEU A 79 18.49 -2.98 5.85
N PRO A 80 17.33 -3.31 5.26
CA PRO A 80 16.56 -2.32 4.52
C PRO A 80 15.83 -1.37 5.48
N THR A 81 15.60 -0.14 5.03
CA THR A 81 14.83 0.86 5.80
C THR A 81 13.57 1.25 5.04
N THR A 82 12.46 1.39 5.77
CA THR A 82 11.16 1.77 5.20
C THR A 82 10.80 3.19 5.58
N ARG A 83 10.26 3.95 4.63
CA ARG A 83 9.58 5.21 4.92
C ARG A 83 8.11 5.09 4.53
N SER A 84 7.22 5.34 5.49
CA SER A 84 5.77 5.32 5.31
C SER A 84 5.18 6.70 5.60
N SER A 85 4.43 7.25 4.63
CA SER A 85 3.68 8.49 4.82
C SER A 85 2.27 8.16 5.31
N ARG A 86 1.89 8.69 6.47
CA ARG A 86 0.55 8.49 7.01
C ARG A 86 -0.42 9.43 6.29
N ILE A 87 -1.10 8.93 5.26
CA ILE A 87 -2.19 9.66 4.61
C ILE A 87 -3.45 9.52 5.47
N PRO A 88 -4.08 10.63 5.91
CA PRO A 88 -5.29 10.58 6.73
C PRO A 88 -6.41 9.82 6.01
N ARG A 89 -7.02 8.85 6.69
CA ARG A 89 -8.26 8.25 6.20
C ARG A 89 -9.33 9.36 6.17
N PRO A 90 -10.08 9.53 5.07
CA PRO A 90 -11.22 10.45 5.08
C PRO A 90 -12.18 9.98 6.18
N LYS A 91 -12.55 10.87 7.10
CA LYS A 91 -13.57 10.57 8.11
C LYS A 91 -14.85 10.25 7.37
N SER A 92 -15.37 9.04 7.52
CA SER A 92 -16.71 8.71 7.03
C SER A 92 -17.69 9.61 7.77
N ARG A 93 -18.31 10.55 7.05
CA ARG A 93 -19.42 11.35 7.60
C ARG A 93 -20.58 10.37 7.74
N SER A 94 -20.82 9.87 8.96
CA SER A 94 -22.09 9.22 9.28
C SER A 94 -23.19 10.26 9.10
N THR A 95 -23.83 10.27 7.93
CA THR A 95 -25.09 11.00 7.73
C THR A 95 -26.16 10.24 8.51
N HIS A 96 -26.29 10.52 9.80
CA HIS A 96 -27.50 10.16 10.53
C HIS A 96 -28.61 11.07 9.99
N LEU A 97 -29.40 10.56 9.05
CA LEU A 97 -30.60 11.23 8.59
C LEU A 97 -31.59 11.22 9.77
N MET A 98 -31.62 12.32 10.53
CA MET A 98 -32.53 12.52 11.64
C MET A 98 -33.96 12.51 11.07
N ARG A 99 -34.74 11.48 11.38
CA ARG A 99 -36.17 11.43 11.03
C ARG A 99 -36.90 12.40 11.98
N PRO A 100 -37.73 13.34 11.49
CA PRO A 100 -38.51 14.17 12.39
C PRO A 100 -39.56 13.32 13.11
N SER A 101 -39.52 13.31 14.45
CA SER A 101 -40.54 12.68 15.29
C SER A 101 -41.80 13.54 15.31
N GLY A 102 -42.67 13.38 14.31
CA GLY A 102 -44.01 13.94 14.32
C GLY A 102 -44.99 13.00 15.01
N ARG A 103 -45.47 13.35 16.21
CA ARG A 103 -46.64 12.71 16.81
C ARG A 103 -47.89 13.36 16.19
N PRO A 104 -48.81 12.61 15.54
CA PRO A 104 -50.02 13.22 15.00
C PRO A 104 -50.93 13.72 16.14
N PRO A 105 -51.62 14.87 15.97
CA PRO A 105 -52.54 15.38 16.98
C PRO A 105 -53.77 14.47 17.10
N ARG A 106 -54.15 14.21 18.35
CA ARG A 106 -55.33 13.43 18.73
C ARG A 106 -56.57 14.27 18.44
N MET A 107 -57.37 13.89 17.45
CA MET A 107 -58.68 14.49 17.23
C MET A 107 -59.60 14.13 18.40
N ALA A 108 -60.07 15.15 19.12
CA ALA A 108 -61.14 15.02 20.08
C ALA A 108 -62.47 14.90 19.31
N SER A 109 -63.18 13.81 19.51
CA SER A 109 -64.57 13.67 19.11
C SER A 109 -65.46 14.42 20.11
N THR A 110 -66.54 14.98 19.58
CA THR A 110 -67.93 15.00 20.09
C THR A 110 -68.55 16.39 20.35
N ALA A 111 -69.76 16.49 19.81
CA ALA A 111 -70.92 17.31 20.22
C ALA A 111 -71.04 18.72 19.64
N SER A 112 -71.98 18.87 18.70
CA SER A 112 -73.04 19.88 18.85
C SER A 112 -74.33 19.42 18.19
N ARG A 113 -75.40 19.87 18.83
CA ARG A 113 -76.80 19.50 18.78
C ARG A 113 -77.53 20.12 17.59
#